data_AF-A0A3R6UJY1-F1
#
_entry.id   AF-A0A3R6UJY1-F1
#
_cell.length_a   1.000
_cell.length_b   1.000
_cell.length_c   1.000
_cell.angle_alpha   90.00
_cell.angle_beta   90.00
_cell.angle_gamma   90.00
#
_symmetry.space_group_name_H-M   'P 1'
#
loop_
_entity.id
_entity.type
_entity.pdbx_description
1 polymer ?
#
loop_
_entity_poly.entity_id
_entity_poly.type
_entity_poly.pdbx_seq_one_letter_code
_entity_poly.pdbx_strand_id
1 'polypeptide(L)'
;MIGITNELPEKDERYELHRLICALLSNQVQGNQKFDILEKEYNIPTNTELREDVSVMCNLSLGIEERAEARGENKKSEKVVMNMYKKGYTTEQIMDIVELGEEEIKDIIKANLQAVK
;
A
#
# COMPACT_ATOMS: atom_id res chain seq x y z
N MET A 1 -15.11 0.70 -18.85
CA MET A 1 -13.80 0.18 -18.41
C MET A 1 -14.07 -0.81 -17.30
N ILE A 2 -13.58 -2.04 -17.44
CA ILE A 2 -13.71 -3.07 -16.42
C ILE A 2 -12.56 -2.84 -15.43
N GLY A 3 -12.87 -2.37 -14.23
CA GLY A 3 -11.89 -2.07 -13.19
C GLY A 3 -11.86 -3.14 -12.11
N ILE A 4 -10.76 -3.23 -11.36
CA ILE A 4 -10.74 -3.95 -10.08
C ILE A 4 -11.46 -3.02 -9.09
N THR A 5 -12.73 -3.31 -8.84
CA THR A 5 -13.59 -2.53 -7.94
C THR A 5 -13.56 -3.11 -6.53
N ASN A 6 -13.87 -2.28 -5.53
CA ASN A 6 -14.01 -2.75 -4.14
C ASN A 6 -15.23 -3.68 -3.98
N GLU A 7 -16.23 -3.52 -4.84
CA GLU A 7 -17.42 -4.36 -4.89
C GLU A 7 -17.21 -5.57 -5.78
N LEU A 8 -17.65 -6.73 -5.30
CA LEU A 8 -17.63 -7.98 -6.05
C LEU A 8 -18.75 -7.95 -7.11
N PRO A 9 -18.43 -8.04 -8.42
CA PRO A 9 -19.45 -8.06 -9.46
C PRO A 9 -20.39 -9.24 -9.30
N GLU A 10 -21.63 -9.09 -9.78
CA GLU A 10 -22.56 -10.23 -9.90
C GLU A 10 -21.99 -11.29 -10.87
N LYS A 11 -22.40 -12.55 -10.67
CA LYS A 11 -21.98 -13.64 -11.55
C LYS A 11 -22.70 -13.52 -12.90
N ASP A 12 -21.96 -13.14 -13.94
CA ASP A 12 -22.39 -13.12 -15.35
C ASP A 12 -21.42 -13.96 -16.17
N GLU A 13 -21.93 -14.88 -17.00
CA GLU A 13 -21.16 -15.79 -17.86
C GLU A 13 -20.19 -15.05 -18.80
N ARG A 14 -20.50 -13.80 -19.19
CA ARG A 14 -19.66 -12.98 -20.07
C ARG A 14 -18.46 -12.37 -19.36
N TYR A 15 -18.48 -12.28 -18.04
CA TYR A 15 -17.47 -11.60 -17.22
C TYR A 15 -16.92 -12.48 -16.10
N GLU A 16 -16.98 -13.81 -16.24
CA GLU A 16 -16.56 -14.77 -15.22
C GLU A 16 -15.13 -14.55 -14.73
N LEU A 17 -14.18 -14.30 -15.65
CA LEU A 17 -12.79 -14.04 -15.30
C LEU A 17 -12.62 -12.73 -14.53
N HIS A 18 -13.36 -11.68 -14.90
CA HIS A 18 -13.30 -10.39 -14.20
C HIS A 18 -13.76 -10.54 -12.76
N ARG A 19 -14.87 -11.26 -12.55
CA ARG A 19 -15.38 -11.54 -11.21
C ARG A 19 -14.40 -12.38 -10.39
N LEU A 20 -13.77 -13.41 -10.98
CA LEU A 20 -12.79 -14.25 -10.29
C LEU A 20 -11.60 -13.41 -9.82
N ILE A 21 -11.05 -12.57 -10.70
CA ILE A 21 -9.95 -11.67 -10.38
C ILE A 21 -10.36 -10.68 -9.29
N CYS A 22 -11.58 -10.13 -9.34
CA CYS A 22 -12.10 -9.24 -8.30
C CYS A 22 -12.24 -9.97 -6.95
N ALA A 23 -12.74 -11.21 -6.94
CA ALA A 23 -12.85 -12.00 -5.71
C ALA A 23 -11.47 -12.25 -5.08
N LEU A 24 -10.47 -12.63 -5.88
CA LEU A 24 -9.13 -12.94 -5.42
C LEU A 24 -8.36 -11.71 -4.92
N LEU A 25 -8.51 -10.56 -5.58
CA LEU A 25 -7.74 -9.35 -5.28
C LEU A 25 -8.46 -8.33 -4.40
N SER A 26 -9.78 -8.49 -4.18
CA SER A 26 -10.55 -7.55 -3.33
C SER A 26 -10.11 -7.63 -1.87
N ASN A 27 -9.95 -6.46 -1.24
CA ASN A 27 -9.74 -6.33 0.20
C ASN A 27 -11.05 -6.45 1.01
N GLN A 28 -12.22 -6.40 0.36
CA GLN A 28 -13.53 -6.51 1.01
C GLN A 28 -14.02 -7.95 1.12
N VAL A 29 -13.52 -8.86 0.27
CA VAL A 29 -13.84 -10.29 0.35
C VAL A 29 -12.92 -10.94 1.37
N GLN A 30 -13.49 -11.51 2.43
CA GLN A 30 -12.71 -12.19 3.46
C GLN A 30 -12.06 -13.48 2.92
N GLY A 31 -10.91 -13.90 3.47
CA GLY A 31 -10.17 -15.08 3.01
C GLY A 31 -11.05 -16.34 2.87
N ASN A 32 -11.89 -16.63 3.86
CA ASN A 32 -12.83 -17.77 3.79
C ASN A 32 -13.86 -17.64 2.66
N GLN A 33 -14.34 -16.43 2.40
CA GLN A 33 -15.29 -16.17 1.31
C GLN A 33 -14.62 -16.31 -0.07
N LYS A 34 -13.33 -16.01 -0.20
CA LYS A 34 -12.56 -16.26 -1.44
C LYS A 34 -12.50 -17.75 -1.76
N PHE A 35 -12.27 -18.59 -0.75
CA PHE A 35 -12.28 -20.04 -0.92
C PHE A 35 -13.65 -20.57 -1.30
N ASP A 36 -14.71 -20.06 -0.67
CA ASP A 36 -16.09 -20.38 -1.05
C ASP A 36 -16.38 -20.04 -2.52
N ILE A 37 -15.93 -18.87 -3.00
CA ILE A 37 -16.09 -18.47 -4.40
C ILE A 37 -15.33 -19.44 -5.32
N LEU A 38 -14.07 -19.74 -5.02
CA LEU A 38 -13.24 -20.67 -5.81
C LEU A 38 -13.89 -22.05 -5.92
N GLU A 39 -14.35 -22.63 -4.81
CA GLU A 39 -14.90 -23.99 -4.77
C GLU A 39 -16.33 -24.06 -5.31
N LYS A 40 -17.22 -23.15 -4.89
CA LYS A 40 -18.65 -23.23 -5.16
C LYS A 40 -19.05 -22.57 -6.47
N GLU A 41 -18.35 -21.51 -6.88
CA GLU A 41 -18.70 -20.79 -8.11
C GLU A 41 -17.87 -21.21 -9.33
N TYR A 42 -16.61 -21.60 -9.12
CA TYR A 42 -15.66 -21.93 -10.19
C TYR A 42 -15.15 -23.37 -10.15
N ASN A 43 -15.56 -24.18 -9.17
CA ASN A 43 -15.14 -25.58 -9.01
C ASN A 43 -13.61 -25.75 -8.94
N ILE A 44 -12.90 -24.76 -8.42
CA ILE A 44 -11.45 -24.79 -8.20
C ILE A 44 -11.19 -25.35 -6.80
N PRO A 45 -10.58 -26.54 -6.65
CA PRO A 45 -10.34 -27.14 -5.35
C PRO A 45 -9.29 -26.34 -4.56
N THR A 46 -9.61 -26.01 -3.30
CA THR A 46 -8.68 -25.25 -2.43
C THR A 46 -7.86 -26.21 -1.56
N ASN A 47 -6.75 -26.70 -2.09
CA ASN A 47 -5.77 -27.45 -1.30
C ASN A 47 -5.02 -26.52 -0.32
N THR A 48 -4.23 -27.10 0.59
CA THR A 48 -3.49 -26.33 1.61
C THR A 48 -2.54 -25.29 0.99
N GLU A 49 -1.88 -25.63 -0.12
CA GLU A 49 -0.96 -24.74 -0.84
C GLU A 49 -1.69 -23.51 -1.43
N LEU A 50 -2.81 -23.72 -2.13
CA LEU A 50 -3.62 -22.63 -2.67
C LEU A 50 -4.20 -21.75 -1.56
N ARG A 51 -4.49 -22.34 -0.39
CA ARG A 51 -4.95 -21.58 0.79
C ARG A 51 -3.88 -20.66 1.33
N GLU A 52 -2.63 -21.10 1.36
CA GLU A 52 -1.49 -20.28 1.76
C GLU A 52 -1.25 -19.15 0.76
N ASP A 53 -1.26 -19.44 -0.54
CA ASP A 53 -1.04 -18.45 -1.61
C ASP A 53 -2.12 -17.34 -1.62
N VAL A 54 -3.39 -17.72 -1.51
CA VAL A 54 -4.51 -16.77 -1.45
C VAL A 54 -4.44 -15.93 -0.17
N SER A 55 -4.00 -16.50 0.94
CA SER A 55 -3.78 -15.76 2.19
C SER A 55 -2.69 -14.71 2.06
N VAL A 56 -1.56 -15.04 1.42
CA VAL A 56 -0.49 -14.08 1.11
C VAL A 56 -1.01 -12.95 0.22
N MET A 57 -1.81 -13.25 -0.81
CA MET A 57 -2.43 -12.23 -1.66
C MET A 57 -3.36 -11.28 -0.90
N CYS A 58 -4.11 -11.75 0.09
CA CYS A 58 -4.95 -10.89 0.94
C CYS A 58 -4.10 -9.83 1.65
N ASN A 59 -2.95 -10.25 2.18
CA ASN A 59 -2.01 -9.40 2.90
C ASN A 59 -1.19 -8.47 1.99
N LEU A 60 -1.17 -8.71 0.67
CA LEU A 60 -0.47 -7.84 -0.28
C LEU A 60 -1.07 -6.42 -0.30
N SER A 61 -2.40 -6.32 -0.26
CA SER A 61 -3.10 -5.02 -0.23
C SER A 61 -2.77 -4.22 1.03
N LEU A 62 -2.80 -4.89 2.20
CA LEU A 62 -2.38 -4.31 3.47
C LEU A 62 -0.92 -3.85 3.44
N GLY A 63 -0.01 -4.70 2.94
CA GLY A 63 1.39 -4.33 2.81
C GLY A 63 1.65 -3.19 1.83
N ILE A 64 0.78 -2.94 0.85
CA ILE A 64 0.84 -1.75 -0.02
C ILE A 64 0.37 -0.51 0.74
N GLU A 65 -0.72 -0.61 1.49
CA GLU A 65 -1.29 0.48 2.29
C GLU A 65 -0.31 0.94 3.38
N GLU A 66 0.25 0.00 4.16
CA GLU A 66 1.26 0.28 5.19
C GLU A 66 2.51 0.96 4.59
N ARG A 67 2.98 0.50 3.43
CA ARG A 67 4.12 1.14 2.73
C ARG A 67 3.75 2.51 2.20
N ALA A 68 2.53 2.73 1.74
CA ALA A 68 2.06 4.02 1.26
C ALA A 68 1.94 5.03 2.41
N GLU A 69 1.43 4.59 3.56
CA GLU A 69 1.35 5.37 4.80
C GLU A 69 2.75 5.76 5.28
N ALA A 70 3.66 4.79 5.45
CA ALA A 70 5.05 5.06 5.85
C ALA A 70 5.76 6.02 4.88
N ARG A 71 5.55 5.87 3.56
CA ARG A 71 6.07 6.82 2.56
C ARG A 71 5.44 8.21 2.69
N GLY A 72 4.16 8.28 3.04
CA GLY A 72 3.42 9.52 3.26
C GLY A 72 3.93 10.28 4.49
N GLU A 73 4.13 9.58 5.59
CA GLU A 73 4.72 10.12 6.82
C GLU A 73 6.14 10.66 6.57
N ASN A 74 7.00 9.87 5.91
CA ASN A 74 8.35 10.30 5.56
C ASN A 74 8.35 11.58 4.72
N LYS A 75 7.50 11.66 3.68
CA LYS A 75 7.37 12.88 2.84
C LYS A 75 6.88 14.09 3.63
N LYS A 76 6.00 13.90 4.62
CA LYS A 76 5.52 14.99 5.48
C LYS A 76 6.66 15.50 6.36
N SER A 77 7.42 14.61 6.96
CA SER A 77 8.61 14.94 7.77
C SER A 77 9.67 15.67 6.94
N GLU A 78 9.99 15.17 5.73
CA GLU A 78 10.89 15.84 4.78
C GLU A 78 10.44 17.27 4.45
N LYS A 79 9.14 17.46 4.20
CA LYS A 79 8.57 18.78 3.89
C LYS A 79 8.69 19.74 5.08
N VAL A 80 8.48 19.26 6.30
CA VAL A 80 8.63 20.06 7.52
C VAL A 80 10.09 20.48 7.69
N VAL A 81 11.03 19.53 7.60
CA VAL A 81 12.49 19.78 7.65
C VAL A 81 12.89 20.85 6.64
N MET A 82 12.48 20.71 5.37
CA MET A 82 12.83 21.66 4.32
C MET A 82 12.22 23.05 4.54
N ASN A 83 11.01 23.13 5.07
CA ASN A 83 10.39 24.42 5.39
C ASN A 83 11.14 25.15 6.52
N MET A 84 11.60 24.43 7.53
CA MET A 84 12.38 24.99 8.62
C MET A 84 13.76 25.44 8.14
N TYR A 85 14.45 24.59 7.38
CA TYR A 85 15.73 24.94 6.77
C TYR A 85 15.63 26.21 5.91
N LYS A 86 14.60 26.31 5.05
CA LYS A 86 14.35 27.50 4.23
C LYS A 86 14.03 28.77 5.05
N LYS A 87 13.53 28.62 6.27
CA LYS A 87 13.30 29.72 7.22
C LYS A 87 14.53 30.09 8.04
N GLY A 88 15.66 29.40 7.85
CA GLY A 88 16.94 29.69 8.50
C GLY A 88 17.15 29.00 9.85
N TYR A 89 16.36 27.96 10.17
CA TYR A 89 16.58 27.16 11.37
C TYR A 89 17.90 26.36 11.26
N THR A 90 18.63 26.24 12.37
CA THR A 90 19.83 25.39 12.42
C THR A 90 19.46 23.91 12.46
N THR A 91 20.38 23.03 12.06
CA THR A 91 20.18 21.57 12.14
C THR A 91 19.80 21.12 13.55
N GLU A 92 20.46 21.68 14.58
CA GLU A 92 20.17 21.40 15.99
C GLU A 92 18.73 21.77 16.35
N GLN A 93 18.26 22.96 15.95
CA GLN A 93 16.88 23.39 16.19
C GLN A 93 15.85 22.53 15.45
N ILE A 94 16.21 22.02 14.28
CA ILE A 94 15.35 21.10 13.53
C ILE A 94 15.26 19.77 14.29
N MET A 95 16.40 19.21 14.74
CA MET A 95 16.44 17.97 15.55
C MET A 95 15.62 18.07 16.83
N ASP A 96 15.56 19.23 17.47
CA ASP A 96 14.75 19.41 18.69
C ASP A 96 13.24 19.37 18.40
N ILE A 97 12.82 19.62 17.16
CA ILE A 97 11.39 19.71 16.77
C ILE A 97 10.93 18.48 16.00
N VAL A 98 11.77 17.93 15.14
CA VAL A 98 11.50 16.68 14.43
C VAL A 98 12.27 15.57 15.09
N GLU A 99 11.61 14.44 15.38
CA GLU A 99 12.22 13.27 16.01
C GLU A 99 13.12 12.48 15.02
N LEU A 100 14.02 13.18 14.33
CA LEU A 100 14.95 12.64 13.33
C LEU A 100 16.41 12.91 13.73
N GLY A 101 17.31 12.02 13.33
CA GLY A 101 18.74 12.16 13.57
C GLY A 101 19.39 13.26 12.71
N GLU A 102 20.58 13.70 13.14
CA GLU A 102 21.35 14.73 12.42
C GLU A 102 21.69 14.31 10.97
N GLU A 103 22.08 13.05 10.78
CA GLU A 103 22.40 12.51 9.45
C GLU A 103 21.17 12.49 8.53
N GLU A 104 20.02 12.05 9.04
CA GLU A 104 18.77 12.00 8.29
C GLU A 104 18.35 13.41 7.82
N ILE A 105 18.45 14.41 8.71
CA ILE A 105 18.14 15.80 8.36
C ILE A 105 19.09 16.31 7.27
N LYS A 106 20.39 16.04 7.38
CA LYS A 106 21.38 16.43 6.36
C LYS A 106 21.11 15.78 5.02
N ASP A 107 20.75 14.50 5.01
CA ASP A 107 20.42 13.75 3.79
C ASP A 107 19.17 14.30 3.11
N ILE A 108 18.11 14.60 3.88
CA ILE A 108 16.88 15.24 3.38
C ILE A 108 17.18 16.58 2.72
N ILE A 109 17.97 17.43 3.39
CA ILE A 109 18.36 18.75 2.87
C ILE A 109 19.17 18.60 1.58
N LYS A 110 20.17 17.72 1.57
CA LYS A 110 21.04 17.48 0.41
C LYS A 110 20.25 16.94 -0.78
N ALA A 111 19.40 15.95 -0.58
CA ALA A 111 18.57 15.35 -1.63
C ALA A 111 17.64 16.39 -2.27
N ASN A 112 16.98 17.22 -1.45
CA ASN A 112 16.07 18.27 -1.96
C ASN A 112 16.82 19.42 -2.67
N LEU A 113 18.01 19.80 -2.22
CA LEU A 113 18.82 20.82 -2.90
C LEU A 113 19.33 20.34 -4.27
N GLN A 114 19.59 19.04 -4.42
CA GLN A 114 19.98 18.44 -5.70
C GLN A 114 18.81 18.32 -6.68
N ALA A 115 17.58 18.11 -6.18
CA ALA A 115 16.38 18.01 -7.00
C ALA A 115 15.89 19.35 -7.60
N VAL A 116 16.47 20.49 -7.20
CA VAL A 116 16.11 21.84 -7.69
C VAL A 116 17.07 22.35 -8.80
N LYS A 117 18.06 21.53 -9.19
CA LYS A 117 18.94 21.78 -10.35
C LYS A 117 18.40 21.12 -11.61
#